data_AF-A0A936LU78-F1
#
_entry.id   AF-A0A936LU78-F1
#
_cell.length_a   1.000
_cell.length_b   1.000
_cell.length_c   1.000
_cell.angle_alpha   90.00
_cell.angle_beta   90.00
_cell.angle_gamma   90.00
#
_symmetry.space_group_name_H-M   'P 1'
#
loop_
_entity.id
_entity.type
_entity.pdbx_description
1 polymer ?
#
loop_
_entity_poly.entity_id
_entity_poly.type
_entity_poly.pdbx_seq_one_letter_code
_entity_poly.pdbx_strand_id
1 'polypeptide(L)'
;MYNFVDVIIADPAGHRQFRSGDQLMTEFTCPLESAQQDMWSHASYFVYVLEGRKDWQSADGKVELRAGDMAFVKKGAASWSSISNAVLRAPVLHDR
;
A
#
# COMPACT_ATOMS: atom_id res chain seq x y z
N MET A 1 4.11 12.88 -6.91
CA MET A 1 4.06 11.40 -6.84
C MET A 1 5.28 10.85 -6.10
N TYR A 2 5.10 10.04 -5.06
CA TYR A 2 6.21 9.36 -4.36
C TYR A 2 6.09 7.84 -4.50
N ASN A 3 7.22 7.15 -4.32
CA ASN A 3 7.25 5.70 -4.34
C ASN A 3 6.84 5.17 -2.96
N PHE A 4 5.72 4.49 -2.92
CA PHE A 4 5.10 4.06 -1.68
C PHE A 4 5.91 2.99 -0.94
N VAL A 5 6.46 2.02 -1.68
CA VAL A 5 7.25 0.93 -1.09
C VAL A 5 8.53 1.48 -0.46
N ASP A 6 9.17 2.46 -1.10
CA ASP A 6 10.39 3.09 -0.58
C ASP A 6 10.13 3.86 0.73
N VAL A 7 8.99 4.56 0.83
CA VAL A 7 8.59 5.25 2.06
C VAL A 7 8.41 4.26 3.21
N ILE A 8 7.71 3.15 2.95
CA ILE A 8 7.55 2.12 3.97
C ILE A 8 8.91 1.57 4.40
N ILE A 9 9.78 1.20 3.45
CA ILE A 9 11.10 0.62 3.72
C ILE A 9 12.00 1.57 4.52
N ALA A 10 11.92 2.88 4.27
CA ALA A 10 12.77 3.88 4.89
C ALA A 10 12.43 4.13 6.37
N ASP A 11 11.20 3.82 6.82
CA ASP A 11 10.76 4.02 8.20
C ASP A 11 10.24 2.72 8.87
N PRO A 12 11.16 1.84 9.32
CA PRO A 12 10.79 0.64 10.08
C PRO A 12 10.32 0.92 11.52
N ALA A 13 10.50 2.13 12.03
CA ALA A 13 10.00 2.50 13.36
C ALA A 13 8.52 2.92 13.30
N GLY A 14 8.12 3.64 12.24
CA GLY A 14 6.74 4.04 11.97
C GLY A 14 5.89 2.94 11.31
N HIS A 15 6.51 1.93 10.72
CA HIS A 15 5.84 0.82 10.06
C HIS A 15 6.34 -0.51 10.62
N ARG A 16 5.43 -1.34 11.15
CA ARG A 16 5.79 -2.65 11.69
C ARG A 16 6.15 -3.57 10.54
N GLN A 17 7.44 -3.76 10.31
CA GLN A 17 7.97 -4.56 9.22
C GLN A 17 8.43 -5.93 9.71
N PHE A 18 8.08 -6.96 8.93
CA PHE A 18 8.63 -8.30 9.03
C PHE A 18 9.26 -8.67 7.68
N ARG A 19 10.57 -8.96 7.70
CA ARG A 19 11.31 -9.34 6.49
C ARG A 19 11.70 -10.81 6.53
N SER A 20 11.51 -11.50 5.42
CA SER A 20 11.93 -12.88 5.22
C SER A 20 12.53 -13.02 3.82
N GLY A 21 13.85 -13.05 3.73
CA GLY A 21 14.56 -12.95 2.45
C GLY A 21 14.19 -11.66 1.72
N ASP A 22 13.74 -11.78 0.48
CA ASP A 22 13.34 -10.66 -0.38
C ASP A 22 11.89 -10.18 -0.15
N GLN A 23 11.16 -10.80 0.79
CA GLN A 23 9.76 -10.46 1.07
C GLN A 23 9.64 -9.52 2.26
N LEU A 24 8.73 -8.53 2.14
CA LEU A 24 8.44 -7.53 3.17
C LEU A 24 6.96 -7.54 3.55
N MET A 25 6.61 -8.09 4.70
CA MET A 25 5.27 -7.90 5.26
C MET A 25 5.27 -6.66 6.15
N THR A 26 4.30 -5.77 6.01
CA THR A 26 4.31 -4.50 6.76
C THR A 26 2.92 -4.03 7.15
N GLU A 27 2.73 -3.78 8.43
CA GLU A 27 1.59 -3.03 8.93
C GLU A 27 1.95 -1.54 8.96
N PHE A 28 1.08 -0.72 8.39
CA PHE A 28 1.24 0.71 8.31
C PHE A 28 -0.13 1.35 8.50
N THR A 29 -0.19 2.45 9.21
CA THR A 29 -1.42 3.25 9.30
C THR A 29 -1.23 4.44 8.38
N CYS A 30 -2.15 4.65 7.43
CA CYS A 30 -2.15 5.86 6.64
C CYS A 30 -2.41 7.07 7.57
N PRO A 31 -1.46 8.02 7.70
CA PRO A 31 -1.68 9.18 8.56
C PRO A 31 -2.74 10.11 7.93
N LEU A 32 -3.59 10.70 8.77
CA LEU A 32 -4.73 11.56 8.41
C LEU A 32 -4.32 12.96 7.88
N GLU A 33 -3.04 13.22 7.66
CA GLU A 33 -2.51 14.58 7.48
C GLU A 33 -2.82 15.22 6.12
N SER A 34 -3.20 14.44 5.09
CA SER A 34 -3.71 15.01 3.83
C SER A 34 -4.75 14.11 3.15
N ALA A 35 -5.78 14.74 2.57
CA ALA A 35 -6.94 14.03 2.00
C ALA A 35 -6.64 13.21 0.73
N GLN A 36 -5.49 13.46 0.09
CA GLN A 36 -5.16 12.84 -1.19
C GLN A 36 -3.65 12.73 -1.35
N GLN A 37 -3.18 11.50 -1.54
CA GLN A 37 -1.77 11.20 -1.75
C GLN A 37 -1.58 10.48 -3.08
N ASP A 38 -0.54 10.92 -3.76
CA ASP A 38 -0.28 10.64 -5.15
C ASP A 38 0.89 9.65 -5.24
N MET A 39 0.59 8.37 -5.54
CA MET A 39 1.45 7.26 -5.17
C MET A 39 1.69 6.30 -6.34
N TRP A 40 2.92 5.81 -6.44
CA TRP A 40 3.28 4.72 -7.34
C TRP A 40 4.21 3.73 -6.63
N SER A 41 4.52 2.62 -7.27
CA SER A 41 5.47 1.63 -6.75
C SER A 41 6.30 1.02 -7.86
N HIS A 42 7.58 0.79 -7.58
CA HIS A 42 8.50 0.05 -8.44
C HIS A 42 8.32 -1.48 -8.34
N ALA A 43 7.48 -1.96 -7.43
CA ALA A 43 7.17 -3.37 -7.22
C ALA A 43 5.65 -3.62 -7.20
N SER A 44 5.24 -4.84 -7.56
CA SER A 44 3.86 -5.30 -7.37
C SER A 44 3.65 -5.73 -5.91
N TYR A 45 2.47 -5.48 -5.34
CA TYR A 45 2.17 -5.79 -3.95
C TYR A 45 0.69 -6.07 -3.71
N PHE A 46 0.37 -6.74 -2.59
CA PHE A 46 -1.01 -6.89 -2.12
C PHE A 46 -1.28 -6.00 -0.92
N VAL A 47 -2.49 -5.46 -0.87
CA VAL A 47 -3.02 -4.71 0.28
C VAL A 47 -4.17 -5.49 0.85
N TYR A 48 -4.16 -5.69 2.16
CA TYR A 48 -5.25 -6.32 2.89
C TYR A 48 -5.75 -5.37 3.97
N VAL A 49 -7.01 -4.98 3.92
CA VAL A 49 -7.52 -4.02 4.90
C VAL A 49 -7.83 -4.76 6.19
N LEU A 50 -7.12 -4.47 7.29
CA LEU A 50 -7.45 -5.03 8.61
C LEU A 50 -8.64 -4.34 9.24
N GLU A 51 -8.72 -3.00 9.12
CA GLU A 51 -9.75 -2.20 9.77
C GLU A 51 -10.11 -0.96 8.93
N GLY A 52 -11.32 -0.42 9.01
CA GLY A 52 -11.69 0.79 8.26
C GLY A 52 -11.89 0.56 6.75
N ARG A 53 -11.62 1.57 5.93
CA ARG A 53 -11.96 1.62 4.48
C ARG A 53 -10.97 2.35 3.56
N LYS A 54 -10.32 1.68 2.62
CA LYS A 54 -9.33 2.28 1.72
C LYS A 54 -10.01 2.68 0.42
N ASP A 55 -9.98 3.97 0.11
CA ASP A 55 -10.47 4.48 -1.17
C ASP A 55 -9.27 4.64 -2.11
N TRP A 56 -9.29 3.96 -3.24
CA TRP A 56 -8.26 4.05 -4.26
C TRP A 56 -8.80 4.51 -5.59
N GLN A 57 -8.23 5.56 -6.15
CA GLN A 57 -8.48 5.99 -7.52
C GLN A 57 -7.35 5.47 -8.41
N SER A 58 -7.70 4.70 -9.42
CA SER A 58 -6.83 4.31 -10.54
C SER A 58 -7.29 5.01 -11.82
N ALA A 59 -6.52 4.88 -12.89
CA ALA A 59 -6.92 5.37 -14.22
C ALA A 59 -8.25 4.75 -14.69
N ASP A 60 -8.53 3.50 -14.29
CA ASP A 60 -9.71 2.74 -14.71
C ASP A 60 -10.94 2.99 -13.81
N GLY A 61 -10.78 3.76 -12.73
CA GLY A 61 -11.87 4.12 -11.83
C GLY A 61 -11.52 4.05 -10.35
N LYS A 62 -12.54 4.27 -9.51
CA LYS A 62 -12.43 4.21 -8.04
C LYS A 62 -12.72 2.81 -7.55
N VAL A 63 -11.83 2.29 -6.70
CA VAL A 63 -11.98 1.05 -5.95
C VAL A 63 -12.09 1.41 -4.47
N GLU A 64 -13.16 0.95 -3.82
CA GLU A 64 -13.31 1.03 -2.37
C GLU A 64 -13.01 -0.35 -1.78
N LEU A 65 -12.15 -0.41 -0.78
CA LEU A 65 -11.82 -1.62 -0.03
C LEU A 65 -12.23 -1.41 1.43
N ARG A 66 -12.75 -2.43 2.08
CA ARG A 66 -13.15 -2.44 3.49
C ARG A 66 -12.40 -3.52 4.25
N ALA A 67 -12.48 -3.50 5.58
CA ALA A 67 -11.91 -4.56 6.41
C ALA A 67 -12.29 -5.96 5.89
N GLY A 68 -11.28 -6.80 5.64
CA GLY A 68 -11.43 -8.11 5.02
C GLY A 68 -11.17 -8.16 3.50
N ASP A 69 -11.17 -7.01 2.82
CA ASP A 69 -10.90 -6.95 1.38
C ASP A 69 -9.40 -6.96 1.09
N MET A 70 -9.07 -7.52 -0.08
CA MET A 70 -7.71 -7.54 -0.62
C MET A 70 -7.67 -6.93 -2.01
N ALA A 71 -6.64 -6.13 -2.28
CA ALA A 71 -6.33 -5.64 -3.62
C ALA A 71 -4.91 -6.03 -4.04
N PHE A 72 -4.75 -6.32 -5.33
CA PHE A 72 -3.45 -6.45 -5.96
C PHE A 72 -3.12 -5.16 -6.71
N VAL A 73 -1.95 -4.59 -6.43
CA VAL A 73 -1.41 -3.44 -7.17
C VAL A 73 -0.23 -3.89 -7.98
N LYS A 74 -0.36 -3.70 -9.30
CA LYS A 74 0.72 -3.98 -10.24
C LYS A 74 1.80 -2.91 -10.15
N LYS A 75 3.07 -3.33 -10.29
CA LYS A 75 4.21 -2.43 -10.49
C LYS A 75 3.90 -1.35 -11.53
N GLY A 76 4.28 -0.11 -11.21
CA GLY A 76 4.08 1.05 -12.07
C GLY A 76 2.65 1.61 -12.06
N ALA A 77 1.71 1.00 -11.34
CA ALA A 77 0.39 1.59 -11.17
C ALA A 77 0.51 2.92 -10.41
N ALA A 78 0.03 3.99 -11.03
CA ALA A 78 -0.20 5.26 -10.37
C ALA A 78 -1.59 5.23 -9.73
N SER A 79 -1.66 5.61 -8.47
CA SER A 79 -2.90 5.57 -7.70
C SER A 79 -2.99 6.77 -6.77
N TRP A 80 -4.20 7.29 -6.62
CA TRP A 80 -4.50 8.32 -5.64
C TRP A 80 -5.31 7.67 -4.52
N SER A 81 -4.82 7.73 -3.29
CA SER A 81 -5.55 7.13 -2.16
C SER A 81 -6.16 8.17 -1.23
N SER A 82 -7.37 7.86 -0.75
CA SER A 82 -8.05 8.47 0.39
C SER A 82 -8.07 7.44 1.53
N ILE A 83 -7.87 7.92 2.76
CA ILE A 83 -7.20 7.20 3.85
C ILE A 83 -8.09 6.20 4.64
N SER A 84 -7.48 5.05 4.99
CA SER A 84 -7.77 4.12 6.13
C SER A 84 -6.52 3.30 6.51
N ASN A 85 -6.39 2.76 7.72
CA ASN A 85 -6.88 1.45 8.20
C ASN A 85 -6.38 0.19 7.44
N ALA A 86 -5.47 0.28 6.47
CA ALA A 86 -5.06 -0.90 5.70
C ALA A 86 -3.70 -1.50 6.15
N VAL A 87 -3.54 -2.82 6.08
CA VAL A 87 -2.23 -3.48 6.24
C VAL A 87 -1.74 -4.02 4.92
N LEU A 88 -0.47 -3.81 4.63
CA LEU A 88 0.15 -4.34 3.43
C LEU A 88 0.79 -5.66 3.75
N ARG A 89 0.18 -6.71 3.22
CA ARG A 89 0.96 -7.91 2.95
C ARG A 89 1.56 -7.76 1.56
N ALA A 90 2.69 -7.07 1.47
CA ALA A 90 3.42 -6.93 0.22
C ALA A 90 4.49 -8.04 0.10
N PRO A 91 4.22 -9.25 -0.43
CA PRO A 91 5.32 -9.97 -1.03
C PRO A 91 5.84 -9.03 -2.12
N VAL A 92 7.04 -8.47 -1.93
CA VAL A 92 7.71 -7.72 -2.99
C VAL A 92 7.98 -8.77 -4.06
N LEU A 93 7.05 -8.89 -5.00
CA LEU A 93 7.17 -9.78 -6.12
C LEU A 93 8.20 -9.12 -7.04
N HIS A 94 9.44 -9.60 -6.97
CA HIS A 94 10.40 -9.35 -8.02
C HIS A 94 9.85 -9.97 -9.30
N ASP A 95 9.35 -9.12 -10.21
CA ASP A 95 9.17 -9.50 -11.61
C ASP A 95 10.57 -9.91 -12.12
N ARG A 96 10.75 -11.20 -12.38
CA ARG A 96 11.91 -11.70 -13.12
C ARG A 96 11.78 -11.36 -14.60
#